data_AF-A0A820M584-F1
#
_entry.id   AF-A0A820M584-F1
#
_cell.length_a   1.000
_cell.length_b   1.000
_cell.length_c   1.000
_cell.angle_alpha   90.00
_cell.angle_beta   90.00
_cell.angle_gamma   90.00
#
_symmetry.space_group_name_H-M   'P 1'
#
loop_
_entity.id
_entity.type
_entity.pdbx_description
1 polymer ?
#
loop_
_entity_poly.entity_id
_entity_poly.type
_entity_poly.pdbx_seq_one_letter_code
_entity_poly.pdbx_strand_id
1 'polypeptide(L)'
;MVETDESFRLNQWGNNFSYCYYTEELKNKRKTVSDVVEEAAQGITIEGTKLGKPCEAEWLAEQLRAVKYFGNMVEADMHTKFPPTISQTCVYLYTKELFLYKLINSVLRNPETITCEQLKTLGPFSWLLCTYLKQSNTRNNLIVYRGATLTDQQRQEYIKREGERLRCLHSLQQARIRNW
;
A
#
# COMPACT_ATOMS: atom_id res chain seq x y z
N MET A 1 5.61 29.79 17.96
CA MET A 1 5.18 29.16 16.69
C MET A 1 5.69 27.74 16.72
N VAL A 2 4.78 26.78 16.86
CA VAL A 2 5.08 25.34 16.94
C VAL A 2 4.85 24.79 15.54
N GLU A 3 5.89 24.77 14.72
CA GLU A 3 5.92 24.17 13.38
C GLU A 3 7.06 23.14 13.34
N THR A 4 7.00 22.09 14.15
CA THR A 4 8.09 21.07 14.15
C THR A 4 7.67 19.61 14.40
N ASP A 5 6.39 19.28 14.61
CA ASP A 5 5.97 17.89 14.87
C ASP A 5 5.37 17.19 13.62
N GLU A 6 4.56 17.88 12.82
CA GLU A 6 3.91 17.26 11.64
C GLU A 6 4.88 16.95 10.49
N SER A 7 5.83 17.85 10.19
CA SER A 7 6.79 17.66 9.09
C SER A 7 7.79 16.54 9.37
N PHE A 8 8.12 16.28 10.65
CA PHE A 8 8.97 15.17 11.06
C PHE A 8 8.25 13.83 10.98
N ARG A 9 6.95 13.79 11.33
CA ARG A 9 6.09 12.60 11.16
C ARG A 9 5.92 12.23 9.68
N LEU A 10 5.70 13.22 8.81
CA LEU A 10 5.55 13.04 7.36
C LEU A 10 6.78 12.39 6.69
N ASN A 11 8.00 12.75 7.12
CA ASN A 11 9.24 12.16 6.57
C ASN A 11 9.45 10.67 6.94
N GLN A 12 8.83 10.17 8.01
CA GLN A 12 8.87 8.73 8.34
C GLN A 12 7.85 7.89 7.57
N TRP A 13 6.84 8.51 6.96
CA TRP A 13 5.80 7.80 6.20
C TRP A 13 6.29 7.25 4.87
N GLY A 14 7.48 7.70 4.44
CA GLY A 14 8.18 7.30 3.21
C GLY A 14 8.28 5.81 2.93
N ASN A 15 8.28 4.95 3.96
CA ASN A 15 8.63 3.54 3.78
C ASN A 15 7.54 2.52 4.11
N ASN A 16 6.43 2.87 4.78
CA ASN A 16 5.37 1.88 5.01
C ASN A 16 4.04 2.49 5.48
N PHE A 17 3.20 2.97 4.55
CA PHE A 17 1.87 3.52 4.82
C PHE A 17 1.01 2.65 5.75
N SER A 18 1.06 1.32 5.60
CA SER A 18 0.35 0.39 6.49
C SER A 18 0.89 0.39 7.93
N TYR A 19 2.21 0.57 8.10
CA TYR A 19 2.85 0.66 9.41
C TYR A 19 2.55 1.99 10.11
N CYS A 20 2.44 3.07 9.35
CA CYS A 20 2.02 4.38 9.87
C CYS A 20 0.60 4.30 10.44
N TYR A 21 -0.34 3.70 9.68
CA TYR A 21 -1.69 3.46 10.18
C TYR A 21 -1.67 2.58 11.45
N TYR A 22 -0.90 1.49 11.46
CA TYR A 22 -0.76 0.68 12.68
C TYR A 22 -0.28 1.49 13.87
N THR A 23 0.79 2.28 13.71
CA THR A 23 1.41 3.02 14.81
C THR A 23 0.50 4.12 15.36
N GLU A 24 -0.19 4.86 14.49
CA GLU A 24 -1.04 5.99 14.89
C GLU A 24 -2.46 5.56 15.29
N GLU A 25 -3.00 4.49 14.67
CA GLU A 25 -4.43 4.15 14.75
C GLU A 25 -4.76 2.78 15.36
N LEU A 26 -3.78 1.88 15.53
CA LEU A 26 -4.00 0.56 16.11
C LEU A 26 -3.18 0.30 17.37
N LYS A 27 -1.92 0.72 17.39
CA LYS A 27 -0.99 0.43 18.47
C LYS A 27 -1.53 0.97 19.79
N ASN A 28 -1.63 0.09 20.79
CA ASN A 28 -2.22 0.37 22.10
C ASN A 28 -3.71 0.78 22.08
N LYS A 29 -4.39 0.71 20.92
CA LYS A 29 -5.84 0.88 20.83
C LYS A 29 -6.47 -0.52 20.85
N ARG A 30 -7.42 -0.76 21.76
CA ARG A 30 -8.16 -2.04 21.83
C ARG A 30 -9.18 -2.11 20.70
N LYS A 31 -8.71 -2.34 19.47
CA LYS A 31 -9.54 -2.53 18.28
C LYS A 31 -9.51 -3.98 17.84
N THR A 32 -10.62 -4.44 17.31
CA THR A 32 -10.75 -5.72 16.63
C THR A 32 -10.50 -5.55 15.14
N VAL A 33 -10.23 -6.64 14.44
CA VAL A 33 -10.15 -6.65 12.97
C VAL A 33 -11.48 -6.20 12.35
N SER A 34 -12.61 -6.53 12.99
CA SER A 34 -13.93 -6.06 12.58
C SER A 34 -14.04 -4.54 12.57
N ASP A 35 -13.50 -3.88 13.60
CA ASP A 35 -13.45 -2.41 13.66
C ASP A 35 -12.64 -1.84 12.49
N VAL A 36 -11.49 -2.44 12.19
CA VAL A 36 -10.64 -2.01 11.06
C VAL A 36 -11.32 -2.25 9.70
N VAL A 37 -12.08 -3.33 9.55
CA VAL A 37 -12.88 -3.58 8.34
C VAL A 37 -13.97 -2.52 8.16
N GLU A 38 -14.60 -2.07 9.25
CA GLU A 38 -15.56 -0.97 9.20
C GLU A 38 -14.90 0.35 8.82
N GLU A 39 -13.77 0.69 9.45
CA GLU A 39 -12.99 1.88 9.12
C GLU A 39 -12.56 1.88 7.66
N ALA A 40 -12.15 0.72 7.12
CA ALA A 40 -11.83 0.54 5.72
C ALA A 40 -13.05 0.78 4.81
N ALA A 41 -14.21 0.22 5.14
CA ALA A 41 -15.44 0.41 4.39
C ALA A 41 -15.84 1.90 4.37
N GLN A 42 -15.82 2.57 5.52
CA GLN A 42 -16.12 4.00 5.63
C GLN A 42 -15.13 4.86 4.85
N GLY A 43 -13.84 4.59 4.98
CA GLY A 43 -12.79 5.30 4.25
C GLY A 43 -12.94 5.17 2.73
N ILE A 44 -13.28 3.98 2.24
CA ILE A 44 -13.59 3.76 0.81
C ILE A 44 -14.80 4.58 0.37
N THR A 45 -15.90 4.58 1.13
CA THR A 45 -17.09 5.39 0.81
C THR A 45 -16.73 6.89 0.73
N ILE A 46 -15.95 7.40 1.69
CA ILE A 46 -15.51 8.81 1.72
C ILE A 46 -14.68 9.15 0.48
N GLU A 47 -13.62 8.38 0.21
CA GLU A 47 -12.71 8.65 -0.91
C GLU A 47 -13.40 8.48 -2.27
N GLY A 48 -14.24 7.46 -2.42
CA GLY A 48 -15.01 7.27 -3.65
C GLY A 48 -16.03 8.39 -3.87
N THR A 49 -16.63 8.94 -2.81
CA THR A 49 -17.51 10.11 -2.92
C THR A 49 -16.75 11.35 -3.36
N LYS A 50 -15.56 11.62 -2.80
CA LYS A 50 -14.68 12.72 -3.24
C LYS A 50 -14.30 12.62 -4.72
N LEU A 51 -14.16 11.40 -5.23
CA LEU A 51 -13.85 11.12 -6.63
C LEU A 51 -15.08 11.10 -7.56
N GLY A 52 -16.27 11.42 -7.06
CA GLY A 52 -17.50 11.38 -7.86
C GLY A 52 -17.96 9.97 -8.24
N LYS A 53 -17.57 8.96 -7.45
CA LYS A 53 -17.89 7.53 -7.66
C LYS A 53 -18.66 6.90 -6.49
N PRO A 54 -19.75 7.53 -5.97
CA PRO A 54 -20.41 7.09 -4.74
C PRO A 54 -21.01 5.68 -4.85
N CYS A 55 -21.64 5.31 -5.97
CA CYS A 55 -22.23 3.98 -6.14
C CYS A 55 -21.18 2.86 -6.15
N GLU A 56 -20.04 3.10 -6.81
CA GLU A 56 -18.91 2.16 -6.83
C GLU A 56 -18.28 2.03 -5.44
N ALA A 57 -18.19 3.15 -4.71
CA ALA A 57 -17.66 3.20 -3.35
C ALA A 57 -18.53 2.43 -2.37
N GLU A 58 -19.85 2.63 -2.42
CA GLU A 58 -20.77 1.93 -1.54
C GLU A 58 -20.77 0.42 -1.81
N TRP A 59 -20.76 0.02 -3.08
CA TRP A 59 -20.66 -1.40 -3.44
C TRP A 59 -19.38 -2.03 -2.87
N LEU A 60 -18.22 -1.38 -3.00
CA LEU A 60 -16.96 -1.84 -2.41
C LEU A 60 -17.04 -1.94 -0.87
N ALA A 61 -17.62 -0.94 -0.23
CA ALA A 61 -17.80 -0.90 1.22
C ALA A 61 -18.72 -2.03 1.72
N GLU A 62 -19.82 -2.31 1.01
CA GLU A 62 -20.73 -3.42 1.30
C GLU A 62 -20.03 -4.78 1.22
N GLN A 63 -19.13 -4.99 0.25
CA GLN A 63 -18.36 -6.25 0.17
C GLN A 63 -17.50 -6.46 1.42
N LEU A 64 -16.88 -5.40 1.96
CA LEU A 64 -16.12 -5.48 3.21
C LEU A 64 -17.02 -5.71 4.42
N ARG A 65 -18.13 -4.97 4.53
CA ARG A 65 -19.08 -5.13 5.64
C ARG A 65 -19.68 -6.54 5.67
N ALA A 66 -19.90 -7.17 4.53
CA ALA A 66 -20.42 -8.54 4.43
C ALA A 66 -19.50 -9.59 5.09
N VAL A 67 -18.18 -9.33 5.19
CA VAL A 67 -17.20 -10.24 5.80
C VAL A 67 -16.68 -9.76 7.16
N LYS A 68 -17.15 -8.60 7.64
CA LYS A 68 -16.68 -7.96 8.87
C LYS A 68 -16.81 -8.86 10.11
N TYR A 69 -17.91 -9.62 10.22
CA TYR A 69 -18.21 -10.43 11.40
C TYR A 69 -17.12 -11.46 11.73
N PHE A 70 -16.35 -11.92 10.74
CA PHE A 70 -15.23 -12.84 10.95
C PHE A 70 -14.11 -12.22 11.79
N GLY A 71 -14.04 -10.89 11.90
CA GLY A 71 -13.03 -10.16 12.66
C GLY A 71 -13.42 -9.79 14.10
N ASN A 72 -14.63 -10.12 14.56
CA ASN A 72 -15.18 -9.59 15.84
C ASN A 72 -14.38 -9.99 17.08
N MET A 73 -13.75 -11.17 17.07
CA MET A 73 -12.99 -11.70 18.21
C MET A 73 -11.47 -11.71 17.97
N VAL A 74 -11.03 -11.03 16.91
CA VAL A 74 -9.64 -11.02 16.50
C VAL A 74 -9.10 -9.63 16.78
N GLU A 75 -8.15 -9.50 17.71
CA GLU A 75 -7.50 -8.22 17.99
C GLU A 75 -6.71 -7.74 16.78
N ALA A 76 -6.76 -6.44 16.49
CA ALA A 76 -6.04 -5.82 15.39
C ALA A 76 -4.61 -5.42 15.81
N ASP A 77 -3.66 -6.34 15.67
CA ASP A 77 -2.25 -6.15 16.00
C ASP A 77 -1.33 -6.59 14.85
N MET A 78 -0.05 -6.22 14.92
CA MET A 78 0.96 -6.47 13.89
C MET A 78 1.17 -7.96 13.62
N HIS A 79 0.95 -8.81 14.63
CA HIS A 79 1.12 -10.27 14.52
C HIS A 79 -0.20 -11.03 14.36
N THR A 80 -1.31 -10.31 14.19
CA THR A 80 -2.64 -10.91 14.05
C THR A 80 -2.73 -11.82 12.84
N LYS A 81 -3.19 -13.05 13.06
CA LYS A 81 -3.56 -13.96 11.98
C LYS A 81 -4.97 -13.62 11.50
N PHE A 82 -5.08 -13.16 10.26
CA PHE A 82 -6.36 -12.69 9.73
C PHE A 82 -7.29 -13.84 9.36
N PRO A 83 -8.61 -13.67 9.56
CA PRO A 83 -9.59 -14.55 8.95
C PRO A 83 -9.39 -14.55 7.41
N PRO A 84 -9.17 -15.71 6.77
CA PRO A 84 -8.90 -15.78 5.34
C PRO A 84 -9.96 -15.09 4.47
N THR A 85 -11.23 -15.15 4.89
CA THR A 85 -12.37 -14.52 4.20
C THR A 85 -12.20 -13.02 4.05
N ILE A 86 -11.75 -12.32 5.10
CA ILE A 86 -11.51 -10.87 5.07
C ILE A 86 -10.37 -10.57 4.11
N SER A 87 -9.26 -11.28 4.25
CA SER A 87 -8.08 -11.06 3.44
C SER A 87 -8.31 -11.33 1.94
N GLN A 88 -8.97 -12.43 1.61
CA GLN A 88 -9.34 -12.77 0.23
C GLN A 88 -10.26 -11.71 -0.37
N THR A 89 -11.20 -11.17 0.43
CA THR A 89 -12.05 -10.05 0.00
C THR A 89 -11.21 -8.81 -0.29
N CYS A 90 -10.26 -8.42 0.58
CA CYS A 90 -9.37 -7.29 0.30
C CYS A 90 -8.59 -7.45 -1.00
N VAL A 91 -8.03 -8.64 -1.27
CA VAL A 91 -7.32 -8.93 -2.53
C VAL A 91 -8.27 -8.86 -3.72
N TYR A 92 -9.44 -9.47 -3.60
CA TYR A 92 -10.47 -9.43 -4.64
C TYR A 92 -10.82 -7.99 -4.99
N LEU A 93 -11.11 -7.15 -4.00
CA LEU A 93 -11.45 -5.73 -4.23
C LEU A 93 -10.29 -4.92 -4.79
N TYR A 94 -9.06 -5.14 -4.32
CA TYR A 94 -7.87 -4.44 -4.82
C TYR A 94 -7.53 -4.82 -6.27
N THR A 95 -7.83 -6.05 -6.68
CA THR A 95 -7.57 -6.54 -8.05
C THR A 95 -8.67 -6.20 -9.04
N LYS A 96 -9.79 -5.64 -8.59
CA LYS A 96 -10.79 -5.09 -9.50
C LYS A 96 -10.28 -3.81 -10.15
N GLU A 97 -10.63 -3.61 -11.42
CA GLU A 97 -10.30 -2.39 -12.17
C GLU A 97 -11.16 -1.17 -11.77
N LEU A 98 -11.30 -0.95 -10.47
CA LEU A 98 -12.12 0.10 -9.85
C LEU A 98 -11.24 1.26 -9.35
N PHE A 99 -11.83 2.31 -8.79
CA PHE A 99 -11.06 3.48 -8.35
C PHE A 99 -10.06 3.15 -7.24
N LEU A 100 -10.38 2.18 -6.39
CA LEU A 100 -9.63 1.90 -5.17
C LEU A 100 -8.16 1.55 -5.44
N TYR A 101 -7.90 0.64 -6.39
CA TYR A 101 -6.52 0.27 -6.73
C TYR A 101 -5.74 1.43 -7.34
N LYS A 102 -6.39 2.26 -8.18
CA LYS A 102 -5.77 3.43 -8.80
C LYS A 102 -5.38 4.45 -7.75
N LEU A 103 -6.32 4.74 -6.83
CA LEU A 103 -6.15 5.70 -5.75
C LEU A 103 -5.06 5.28 -4.77
N ILE A 104 -5.10 4.04 -4.27
CA ILE A 104 -4.06 3.54 -3.35
C ILE A 104 -2.69 3.62 -4.03
N ASN A 105 -2.58 3.17 -5.28
CA ASN A 105 -1.31 3.22 -6.00
C ASN A 105 -0.83 4.64 -6.30
N SER A 106 -1.72 5.61 -6.53
CA SER A 106 -1.31 7.01 -6.74
C SER A 106 -0.79 7.66 -5.46
N VAL A 107 -1.43 7.37 -4.32
CA VAL A 107 -1.03 7.87 -3.00
C VAL A 107 0.31 7.26 -2.60
N LEU A 108 0.46 5.94 -2.69
CA LEU A 108 1.69 5.24 -2.29
C LEU A 108 2.91 5.55 -3.16
N ARG A 109 2.72 5.99 -4.41
CA ARG A 109 3.84 6.40 -5.29
C ARG A 109 4.43 7.75 -4.90
N ASN A 110 3.71 8.57 -4.14
CA ASN A 110 4.11 9.91 -3.74
C ASN A 110 4.04 10.05 -2.21
N PRO A 111 4.86 9.27 -1.46
CA PRO A 111 4.68 9.15 -0.02
C PRO A 111 4.87 10.46 0.74
N GLU A 112 5.65 11.40 0.20
CA GLU A 112 5.86 12.74 0.76
C GLU A 112 4.59 13.60 0.78
N THR A 113 3.57 13.24 -0.02
CA THR A 113 2.32 13.98 -0.15
C THR A 113 1.16 13.35 0.62
N ILE A 114 1.41 12.25 1.32
CA ILE A 114 0.39 11.55 2.08
C ILE A 114 -0.09 12.45 3.22
N THR A 115 -1.40 12.71 3.28
CA THR A 115 -1.99 13.52 4.35
C THR A 115 -2.47 12.66 5.51
N CYS A 116 -2.62 13.28 6.70
CA CYS A 116 -3.27 12.64 7.85
C CYS A 116 -4.67 12.11 7.51
N GLU A 117 -5.40 12.82 6.65
CA GLU A 117 -6.74 12.42 6.22
C GLU A 117 -6.68 11.15 5.35
N GLN A 118 -5.78 11.10 4.37
CA GLN A 118 -5.57 9.92 3.54
C GLN A 118 -5.11 8.72 4.37
N LEU A 119 -4.28 8.95 5.39
CA LEU A 119 -3.89 7.89 6.33
C LEU A 119 -5.12 7.31 7.05
N LYS A 120 -6.07 8.14 7.48
CA LYS A 120 -7.28 7.69 8.16
C LYS A 120 -8.26 6.98 7.22
N THR A 121 -8.40 7.44 5.98
CA THR A 121 -9.38 6.86 5.03
C THR A 121 -8.84 5.64 4.28
N LEU A 122 -7.57 5.63 3.88
CA LEU A 122 -6.97 4.55 3.08
C LEU A 122 -6.08 3.61 3.89
N GLY A 123 -5.60 4.05 5.06
CA GLY A 123 -4.76 3.26 5.97
C GLY A 123 -5.39 1.94 6.41
N PRO A 124 -6.66 1.91 6.87
CA PRO A 124 -7.31 0.68 7.31
C PRO A 124 -7.30 -0.41 6.23
N PHE A 125 -7.76 -0.08 5.01
CA PHE A 125 -7.77 -1.03 3.89
C PHE A 125 -6.35 -1.48 3.50
N SER A 126 -5.41 -0.54 3.44
CA SER A 126 -4.02 -0.82 3.09
C SER A 126 -3.35 -1.74 4.12
N TRP A 127 -3.67 -1.59 5.40
CA TRP A 127 -3.17 -2.45 6.46
C TRP A 127 -3.76 -3.86 6.40
N LEU A 128 -5.07 -4.01 6.13
CA LEU A 128 -5.70 -5.32 5.91
C LEU A 128 -5.04 -6.07 4.74
N LEU A 129 -4.86 -5.39 3.60
CA LEU A 129 -4.24 -5.98 2.41
C LEU A 129 -2.77 -6.34 2.64
N CYS A 130 -1.98 -5.43 3.21
CA CYS A 130 -0.55 -5.64 3.47
C CYS A 130 -0.31 -6.81 4.43
N THR A 131 -1.14 -6.92 5.47
CA THR A 131 -1.02 -8.00 6.46
C THR A 131 -1.24 -9.37 5.82
N TYR A 132 -2.24 -9.50 4.93
CA TYR A 132 -2.44 -10.72 4.16
C TYR A 132 -1.26 -11.04 3.25
N LEU A 133 -0.78 -10.07 2.47
CA LEU A 133 0.31 -10.29 1.51
C LEU A 133 1.58 -10.80 2.22
N LYS A 134 1.88 -10.27 3.42
CA LYS A 134 2.99 -10.76 4.26
C LYS A 134 2.79 -12.19 4.75
N GLN A 135 1.55 -12.60 5.02
CA GLN A 135 1.22 -13.95 5.49
C GLN A 135 1.15 -14.98 4.36
N SER A 136 0.88 -14.53 3.14
CA SER A 136 0.70 -15.36 1.93
C SER A 136 1.95 -15.40 1.03
N ASN A 137 3.13 -15.13 1.60
CA ASN A 137 4.40 -15.14 0.87
C ASN A 137 4.62 -16.48 0.15
N THR A 138 4.78 -16.43 -1.17
CA THR A 138 5.21 -17.57 -1.97
C THR A 138 6.69 -17.83 -1.70
N ARG A 139 7.03 -19.05 -1.28
CA ARG A 139 8.42 -19.45 -0.98
C ARG A 139 9.25 -19.71 -2.23
N ASN A 140 8.65 -19.63 -3.41
CA ASN A 140 9.28 -19.96 -4.68
C ASN A 140 9.83 -18.70 -5.33
N ASN A 141 11.07 -18.77 -5.83
CA ASN A 141 11.64 -17.74 -6.69
C ASN A 141 10.94 -17.79 -8.05
N LEU A 142 9.83 -17.08 -8.18
CA LEU A 142 9.08 -16.96 -9.42
C LEU A 142 9.60 -15.77 -10.21
N ILE A 143 9.84 -15.97 -11.50
CA ILE A 143 10.06 -14.87 -12.44
C ILE A 143 8.68 -14.42 -12.92
N VAL A 144 8.37 -13.15 -12.74
CA VAL A 144 7.12 -12.53 -13.17
C VAL A 144 7.40 -11.39 -14.15
N TYR A 145 6.48 -11.18 -15.10
CA TYR A 145 6.58 -10.13 -16.10
C TYR A 145 5.43 -9.14 -15.95
N ARG A 146 5.72 -7.85 -16.10
CA ARG A 146 4.72 -6.77 -16.12
C ARG A 146 4.97 -5.86 -17.31
N GLY A 147 4.03 -5.83 -18.23
CA GLY A 147 4.04 -4.84 -19.31
C GLY A 147 3.83 -3.43 -18.76
N ALA A 148 4.57 -2.46 -19.31
CA ALA A 148 4.39 -1.05 -19.03
C ALA A 148 4.30 -0.29 -20.35
N THR A 149 3.30 0.59 -20.48
CA THR A 149 3.25 1.53 -21.59
C THR A 149 4.11 2.72 -21.21
N LEU A 150 5.23 2.90 -21.90
CA LEU A 150 6.16 4.01 -21.70
C LEU A 150 6.09 4.96 -22.89
N THR A 151 6.23 6.25 -22.65
CA THR A 151 6.46 7.23 -23.73
C THR A 151 7.85 7.04 -24.33
N ASP A 152 8.08 7.53 -25.55
CA ASP A 152 9.42 7.49 -26.16
C ASP A 152 10.48 8.16 -25.30
N GLN A 153 10.14 9.29 -24.68
CA GLN A 153 11.03 9.98 -23.76
C GLN A 153 11.40 9.09 -22.57
N GLN A 154 10.41 8.46 -21.92
CA GLN A 154 10.66 7.55 -20.79
C GLN A 154 11.49 6.33 -21.21
N ARG A 155 11.26 5.80 -22.42
CA ARG A 155 12.09 4.73 -22.99
C ARG A 155 13.54 5.16 -23.17
N GLN A 156 13.77 6.33 -23.75
CA GLN A 156 15.11 6.89 -23.96
C GLN A 156 15.84 7.16 -22.65
N GLU A 157 15.15 7.74 -21.67
CA GLU A 157 15.70 7.96 -20.33
C GLU A 157 16.10 6.65 -19.65
N TYR A 158 15.27 5.61 -19.76
CA TYR A 158 15.56 4.29 -19.23
C TYR A 158 16.80 3.67 -19.90
N ILE A 159 16.85 3.65 -21.24
CA ILE A 159 17.99 3.13 -22.01
C ILE A 159 19.29 3.86 -21.63
N LYS A 160 19.23 5.19 -21.50
CA LYS A 160 20.38 6.00 -21.10
C LYS A 160 20.90 5.62 -19.71
N ARG A 161 20.00 5.53 -18.72
CA ARG A 161 20.35 5.15 -17.33
C ARG A 161 20.95 3.74 -17.24
N GLU A 162 20.37 2.76 -17.92
CA GLU A 162 20.90 1.39 -17.92
C GLU A 162 22.25 1.31 -18.67
N GLY A 163 22.41 2.04 -19.77
CA GLY A 163 23.69 2.13 -20.47
C GLY A 163 24.80 2.78 -19.63
N GLU A 164 24.49 3.80 -18.83
CA GLU A 164 25.40 4.39 -17.85
C GLU A 164 25.75 3.41 -16.72
N ARG A 165 24.76 2.68 -16.20
CA ARG A 165 24.96 1.66 -15.16
C ARG A 165 25.89 0.53 -15.61
N LEU A 166 25.67 0.01 -16.82
CA LEU A 166 26.51 -1.05 -17.40
C LEU A 166 27.96 -0.59 -17.63
N ARG A 167 28.16 0.66 -18.07
CA ARG A 167 29.51 1.25 -18.21
C ARG A 167 30.23 1.39 -16.88
N CYS A 168 29.53 1.80 -15.82
CA CYS A 168 30.08 1.91 -14.46
C CYS A 168 30.47 0.53 -13.89
N LEU A 169 29.65 -0.50 -14.12
CA LEU A 169 29.98 -1.87 -13.70
C LEU A 169 31.21 -2.42 -14.43
N HIS A 170 31.35 -2.10 -15.72
CA HIS A 170 32.49 -2.53 -16.52
C HIS A 170 33.79 -1.83 -16.11
N SER A 171 33.76 -0.53 -15.79
CA SER A 171 34.93 0.19 -15.29
C SER A 171 35.38 -0.31 -13.91
N LEU A 172 34.43 -0.67 -13.03
CA LEU A 172 34.72 -1.29 -11.74
C LEU A 172 35.34 -2.69 -11.89
N GLN A 173 34.88 -3.50 -12.84
CA GLN A 173 35.50 -4.80 -13.15
C GLN A 173 36.93 -4.62 -13.69
N GLN A 174 37.16 -3.67 -14.61
CA GLN A 174 38.51 -3.41 -15.15
C GLN A 174 39.47 -2.86 -14.10
N ALA A 175 39.02 -1.97 -13.20
CA ALA A 175 39.83 -1.49 -12.09
C ALA A 175 40.21 -2.61 -11.11
N ARG A 176 39.32 -3.60 -10.93
CA ARG A 176 39.56 -4.76 -10.07
C ARG A 176 40.57 -5.75 -10.68
N ILE A 177 40.62 -5.86 -12.01
CA ILE A 177 41.58 -6.70 -12.74
C ILE A 177 42.99 -6.07 -12.74
N ARG A 178 43.11 -4.74 -12.71
CA ARG A 178 44.40 -4.02 -12.74
C ARG A 178 45.12 -3.92 -11.38
N ASN A 179 44.46 -4.29 -10.29
CA ASN A 179 45.01 -4.27 -8.92
C ASN A 179 45.39 -5.67 -8.40
N TRP A 180 45.57 -6.63 -9.31
CA TRP A 180 46.17 -7.95 -9.10
C TRP A 180 47.36 -8.08 -10.05
#